data_AF-A0A2H0C0B0-F1
#
_entry.id   AF-A0A2H0C0B0-F1
#
_cell.length_a   1.000
_cell.length_b   1.000
_cell.length_c   1.000
_cell.angle_alpha   90.00
_cell.angle_beta   90.00
_cell.angle_gamma   90.00
#
_symmetry.space_group_name_H-M   'P 1'
#
loop_
_entity.id
_entity.type
_entity.pdbx_description
1 polymer ?
#
loop_
_entity_poly.entity_id
_entity_poly.type
_entity_poly.pdbx_seq_one_letter_code
_entity_poly.pdbx_strand_id
1 'polypeptide(L)'
;MIRISYLQIKAQDYEKIFSIFYKVLGETENKEEFNKILFDLLTPAERIMLIKRIAIIYLLLKEIDYRMICKALKVSNTTVNKYKLSLERSEGIVPVLKNMVKHEKVWLFFEEIFSQIFYPGRPGINWTAAWEMKLALERKKERGL
;
A
#
# COMPACT_ATOMS: atom_id res chain seq x y z
N MET A 1 -4.30 -14.87 -2.05
CA MET A 1 -3.98 -15.38 -0.70
C MET A 1 -2.92 -16.46 -0.85
N ILE A 2 -2.10 -16.68 0.18
CA ILE A 2 -1.03 -17.69 0.15
C ILE A 2 -1.61 -19.01 0.62
N ARG A 3 -1.16 -20.12 0.05
CA ARG A 3 -1.52 -21.47 0.49
C ARG A 3 -0.74 -21.80 1.77
N ILE A 4 -1.46 -22.03 2.86
CA ILE A 4 -0.86 -22.45 4.14
C ILE A 4 -0.96 -23.97 4.25
N SER A 5 0.06 -24.60 4.84
CA SER A 5 0.06 -26.03 5.13
C SER A 5 -1.04 -26.39 6.13
N TYR A 6 -1.62 -27.59 6.00
CA TYR A 6 -2.62 -28.10 6.94
C TYR A 6 -1.99 -28.46 8.30
N LEU A 7 -0.69 -28.73 8.31
CA LEU A 7 0.06 -29.06 9.53
C LEU A 7 0.36 -27.77 10.30
N GLN A 8 -0.29 -27.60 11.45
CA GLN A 8 -0.15 -26.41 12.28
C GLN A 8 0.88 -26.61 13.38
N ILE A 9 1.62 -25.56 13.67
CA ILE A 9 2.56 -25.49 14.78
C ILE A 9 1.75 -25.29 16.07
N LYS A 10 2.18 -25.90 17.18
CA LYS A 10 1.56 -25.68 18.49
C LYS A 10 1.70 -24.21 18.88
N ALA A 11 0.68 -23.63 19.50
CA ALA A 11 0.64 -22.21 19.85
C ALA A 11 1.88 -21.74 20.65
N GLN A 12 2.35 -22.54 21.61
CA GLN A 12 3.52 -22.21 22.42
C GLN A 12 4.82 -22.13 21.60
N ASP A 13 4.97 -22.98 20.59
CA ASP A 13 6.16 -22.97 19.72
C ASP A 13 6.06 -21.86 18.68
N TYR A 14 4.85 -21.54 18.22
CA TYR A 14 4.59 -20.41 17.34
C TYR A 14 5.03 -19.07 17.98
N GLU A 15 4.67 -18.81 19.23
CA GLU A 15 5.06 -17.58 19.94
C GLU A 15 6.59 -17.43 20.05
N LYS A 16 7.30 -18.53 20.32
CA LYS A 16 8.77 -18.53 20.35
C LYS A 16 9.35 -18.18 18.98
N ILE A 17 8.84 -18.79 17.91
CA ILE A 17 9.28 -18.50 16.54
C ILE A 17 8.97 -17.05 16.17
N PHE A 18 7.79 -16.55 16.56
CA PHE A 18 7.38 -15.17 16.31
C PHE A 18 8.30 -14.17 17.03
N SER A 19 8.74 -14.48 18.25
CA SER A 19 9.70 -13.64 18.98
C SER A 19 11.05 -13.52 18.28
N ILE A 20 11.53 -14.61 17.67
CA ILE A 20 12.76 -14.61 16.87
C ILE A 20 12.56 -13.74 15.63
N PHE A 21 11.44 -13.91 14.93
CA PHE A 21 11.09 -13.09 13.77
C PHE A 21 11.04 -11.59 14.11
N TYR A 22 10.42 -11.23 15.23
CA TYR A 22 10.39 -9.85 15.72
C TYR A 22 11.80 -9.31 16.00
N LYS A 23 12.67 -10.10 16.63
CA LYS A 23 14.04 -9.70 16.93
C LYS A 23 14.87 -9.47 15.66
N VAL A 24 14.76 -10.38 14.68
CA VAL A 24 15.46 -10.25 13.39
C VAL A 24 15.04 -8.99 12.63
N LEU A 25 13.75 -8.64 12.66
CA LEU A 25 13.27 -7.39 12.04
C LEU A 25 13.56 -6.14 12.88
N GLY A 26 13.72 -6.28 14.20
CA GLY A 26 13.97 -5.16 15.11
C GLY A 26 15.43 -4.73 15.19
N GLU A 27 16.38 -5.62 14.89
CA GLU A 27 17.82 -5.33 14.93
C GLU A 27 18.33 -4.52 13.72
N THR A 28 17.49 -4.29 12.70
CA THR A 28 17.89 -3.50 11.53
C THR A 28 17.66 -2.00 11.72
N GLU A 29 18.74 -1.22 11.66
CA GLU A 29 18.67 0.25 11.70
C GLU A 29 18.68 0.86 10.28
N ASN A 30 19.26 0.16 9.30
CA ASN A 30 19.40 0.64 7.94
C ASN A 30 18.34 0.05 6.98
N LYS A 31 17.77 0.90 6.11
CA LYS A 31 16.81 0.53 5.06
C LYS A 31 17.38 -0.52 4.09
N GLU A 32 18.67 -0.47 3.77
CA GLU A 32 19.29 -1.43 2.86
C GLU A 32 19.39 -2.83 3.47
N GLU A 33 19.76 -2.92 4.74
CA GLU A 33 19.82 -4.20 5.47
C GLU A 33 18.44 -4.79 5.65
N PHE A 34 17.46 -3.96 6.04
CA PHE A 34 16.06 -4.37 6.11
C PHE A 34 15.55 -4.92 4.77
N ASN A 35 15.90 -4.27 3.66
CA ASN A 35 15.55 -4.77 2.33
C ASN A 35 16.18 -6.14 2.07
N LYS A 36 17.47 -6.36 2.36
CA LYS A 36 18.12 -7.66 2.18
C LYS A 36 17.39 -8.77 2.95
N ILE A 37 17.05 -8.53 4.22
CA ILE A 37 16.29 -9.49 5.03
C ILE A 37 14.93 -9.80 4.40
N LEU A 38 14.19 -8.79 3.93
CA LEU A 38 12.91 -9.02 3.26
C LEU A 38 13.06 -9.81 1.94
N PHE A 39 14.16 -9.61 1.21
CA PHE A 39 14.43 -10.37 -0.02
C PHE A 39 14.72 -11.84 0.26
N ASP A 40 15.41 -12.15 1.36
CA ASP A 40 15.76 -13.51 1.76
C ASP A 40 14.57 -14.23 2.39
N LEU A 41 13.74 -13.52 3.15
CA LEU A 41 12.59 -14.11 3.85
C LEU A 41 11.38 -14.31 2.95
N LEU A 42 11.10 -13.35 2.07
CA LEU A 42 9.84 -13.30 1.32
C LEU A 42 10.06 -13.57 -0.16
N THR A 43 9.20 -14.42 -0.70
CA THR A 43 9.18 -14.65 -2.15
C THR A 43 8.85 -13.36 -2.91
N PRO A 44 9.27 -13.23 -4.19
CA PRO A 44 8.94 -12.05 -5.00
C PRO A 44 7.44 -11.72 -5.03
N ALA A 45 6.60 -12.76 -5.07
CA ALA A 45 5.14 -12.60 -5.08
C ALA A 45 4.60 -12.05 -3.75
N GLU A 46 5.13 -12.50 -2.61
CA GLU A 46 4.72 -12.03 -1.28
C GLU A 46 5.11 -10.57 -1.06
N ARG A 47 6.29 -10.17 -1.52
CA ARG A 47 6.75 -8.77 -1.44
C ARG A 47 5.83 -7.83 -2.20
N ILE A 48 5.53 -8.15 -3.47
CA ILE A 48 4.57 -7.38 -4.28
C ILE A 48 3.21 -7.33 -3.58
N MET A 49 2.77 -8.45 -3.00
CA MET A 49 1.50 -8.52 -2.30
C MET A 49 1.48 -7.59 -1.09
N LEU A 50 2.49 -7.61 -0.22
CA LEU A 50 2.57 -6.74 0.97
C LEU A 50 2.59 -5.25 0.59
N ILE A 51 3.39 -4.87 -0.41
CA ILE A 51 3.45 -3.49 -0.91
C ILE A 51 2.07 -3.03 -1.38
N LYS A 52 1.38 -3.84 -2.20
CA LYS A 52 0.02 -3.53 -2.67
C LYS A 52 -0.97 -3.40 -1.51
N ARG A 53 -0.88 -4.25 -0.49
CA ARG A 53 -1.77 -4.18 0.69
C ARG A 53 -1.59 -2.87 1.46
N ILE A 54 -0.35 -2.47 1.71
CA ILE A 54 -0.04 -1.20 2.38
C ILE A 54 -0.58 -0.03 1.55
N ALA A 55 -0.36 -0.05 0.23
CA ALA A 55 -0.86 0.97 -0.68
C ALA A 55 -2.40 1.06 -0.69
N ILE A 56 -3.12 -0.08 -0.71
CA ILE A 56 -4.59 -0.09 -0.64
C ILE A 56 -5.06 0.59 0.65
N ILE A 57 -4.49 0.20 1.80
CA ILE A 57 -4.88 0.76 3.11
C ILE A 57 -4.62 2.26 3.15
N TYR A 58 -3.47 2.71 2.66
CA TYR A 58 -3.13 4.12 2.58
C TYR A 58 -4.11 4.93 1.70
N LEU A 59 -4.45 4.41 0.52
CA LEU A 59 -5.39 5.07 -0.39
C LEU A 59 -6.83 5.07 0.14
N LEU A 60 -7.23 4.02 0.84
CA LEU A 60 -8.53 3.98 1.53
C LEU A 60 -8.60 5.01 2.66
N LEU A 61 -7.51 5.23 3.41
CA LEU A 61 -7.43 6.27 4.44
C LEU A 61 -7.47 7.70 3.86
N LYS A 62 -7.05 7.88 2.60
CA LYS A 62 -7.18 9.13 1.84
C LYS A 62 -8.54 9.24 1.12
N GLU A 63 -9.47 8.34 1.40
CA GLU A 63 -10.84 8.32 0.85
C GLU A 63 -10.90 8.25 -0.69
N ILE A 64 -9.92 7.60 -1.32
CA ILE A 64 -9.86 7.47 -2.77
C ILE A 64 -10.89 6.46 -3.29
N ASP A 65 -11.49 6.78 -4.43
CA ASP A 65 -12.48 5.92 -5.07
C ASP A 65 -11.91 4.52 -5.39
N TYR A 66 -12.75 3.51 -5.17
CA TYR A 66 -12.40 2.11 -5.34
C TYR A 66 -11.91 1.80 -6.75
N ARG A 67 -12.54 2.37 -7.78
CA ARG A 67 -12.17 2.12 -9.17
C ARG A 67 -10.78 2.69 -9.47
N MET A 68 -10.42 3.80 -8.83
CA MET A 68 -9.08 4.39 -8.96
C MET A 68 -8.03 3.49 -8.32
N ILE A 69 -8.28 3.01 -7.10
CA ILE A 69 -7.39 2.09 -6.38
C ILE A 69 -7.17 0.80 -7.21
N CYS A 70 -8.25 0.22 -7.73
CA CYS A 70 -8.18 -0.98 -8.56
C CYS A 70 -7.36 -0.78 -9.84
N LYS A 71 -7.55 0.36 -10.52
CA LYS A 71 -6.82 0.68 -11.75
C LYS A 71 -5.33 0.95 -11.49
N ALA A 72 -5.00 1.63 -10.40
CA ALA A 72 -3.63 1.96 -10.02
C ALA A 72 -2.83 0.76 -9.53
N LEU A 73 -3.39 -0.01 -8.60
CA LEU A 73 -2.67 -1.12 -8.00
C LEU A 73 -2.85 -2.44 -8.75
N LYS A 74 -3.69 -2.45 -9.80
CA LYS A 74 -4.06 -3.65 -10.57
C LYS A 74 -4.56 -4.75 -9.65
N VAL A 75 -5.59 -4.42 -8.87
CA VAL A 75 -6.22 -5.32 -7.89
C VAL A 75 -7.71 -5.39 -8.13
N SER A 76 -8.34 -6.50 -7.73
CA SER A 76 -9.79 -6.67 -7.85
C SER A 76 -10.54 -5.82 -6.83
N ASN A 77 -11.78 -5.44 -7.15
CA ASN A 77 -12.70 -4.77 -6.22
C ASN A 77 -12.90 -5.59 -4.93
N THR A 78 -12.94 -6.92 -5.03
CA THR A 78 -13.07 -7.82 -3.87
C THR A 78 -11.90 -7.68 -2.90
N THR A 79 -10.69 -7.48 -3.43
CA THR A 79 -9.49 -7.27 -2.61
C THR A 79 -9.57 -5.94 -1.86
N VAL A 80 -9.93 -4.86 -2.55
CA VAL A 80 -10.08 -3.53 -1.93
C VAL A 80 -11.16 -3.55 -0.86
N ASN A 81 -12.31 -4.15 -1.15
CA ASN A 81 -13.42 -4.22 -0.21
C ASN A 81 -13.06 -4.99 1.07
N LYS A 82 -12.30 -6.09 0.91
CA LYS A 82 -11.79 -6.84 2.06
C LYS A 82 -10.93 -5.96 2.97
N TYR A 83 -10.04 -5.14 2.41
CA TYR A 83 -9.19 -4.26 3.21
C TYR A 83 -9.95 -3.10 3.84
N LYS A 84 -11.02 -2.58 3.21
CA LYS A 84 -11.90 -1.61 3.88
C LYS A 84 -12.53 -2.19 5.14
N LEU A 85 -13.08 -3.40 5.07
CA LEU A 85 -13.66 -4.05 6.24
C LEU A 85 -12.60 -4.33 7.33
N SER A 86 -11.38 -4.71 6.92
CA SER A 86 -10.27 -4.89 7.86
C SER A 86 -9.82 -3.57 8.49
N LEU A 87 -9.92 -2.44 7.78
CA LEU A 87 -9.54 -1.11 8.27
C LEU A 87 -10.33 -0.73 9.52
N GLU A 88 -11.65 -0.98 9.49
CA GLU A 88 -12.58 -0.68 10.59
C GLU A 88 -12.26 -1.44 11.88
N ARG A 89 -11.57 -2.58 11.77
CA ARG A 89 -11.23 -3.46 12.90
C ARG A 89 -9.74 -3.46 13.25
N SER A 90 -8.93 -2.69 12.53
CA SER A 90 -7.48 -2.79 12.67
C SER A 90 -6.91 -1.77 13.65
N GLU A 91 -6.25 -2.28 14.69
CA GLU A 91 -5.64 -1.46 15.75
C GLU A 91 -4.14 -1.20 15.51
N GLY A 92 -3.47 -2.00 14.68
CA GLY A 92 -2.01 -1.90 14.47
C GLY A 92 -1.59 -0.98 13.32
N ILE A 93 -1.92 -1.37 12.08
CA ILE A 93 -1.39 -0.70 10.87
C ILE A 93 -2.01 0.69 10.66
N VAL A 94 -3.29 0.86 11.02
CA VAL A 94 -4.04 2.08 10.73
C VAL A 94 -3.50 3.31 11.47
N PRO A 95 -3.23 3.27 12.78
CA PRO A 95 -2.62 4.41 13.48
C PRO A 95 -1.28 4.84 12.88
N VAL A 96 -0.41 3.88 12.55
CA VAL A 96 0.90 4.15 11.94
C VAL A 96 0.73 4.83 10.58
N LEU A 97 -0.15 4.29 9.72
CA LEU A 97 -0.39 4.89 8.41
C LEU A 97 -1.11 6.23 8.49
N LYS A 98 -2.03 6.44 9.44
CA LYS A 98 -2.67 7.75 9.68
C LYS A 98 -1.64 8.83 10.03
N ASN A 99 -0.59 8.48 10.79
CA ASN A 99 0.50 9.39 11.05
C ASN A 99 1.32 9.67 9.78
N MET A 100 1.59 8.65 8.96
CA MET A 100 2.31 8.83 7.68
C MET A 100 1.52 9.60 6.63
N VAL A 101 0.19 9.53 6.63
CA VAL A 101 -0.72 10.27 5.74
C VAL A 101 -0.54 11.78 5.84
N LYS A 102 0.02 12.28 6.96
CA LYS A 102 0.40 13.69 7.14
C LYS A 102 1.59 14.10 6.26
N HIS A 103 2.41 13.16 5.78
CA HIS A 103 3.54 13.44 4.90
C HIS A 103 3.11 13.46 3.43
N GLU A 104 3.37 14.58 2.74
CA GLU A 104 2.89 14.81 1.38
C GLU A 104 3.61 13.98 0.29
N LYS A 105 4.86 13.56 0.52
CA LYS A 105 5.67 12.87 -0.52
C LYS A 105 5.03 11.61 -1.10
N VAL A 106 4.44 10.77 -0.24
CA VAL A 106 3.77 9.53 -0.69
C VAL A 106 2.49 9.84 -1.44
N TRP A 107 1.78 10.88 -1.01
CA TRP A 107 0.57 11.33 -1.69
C TRP A 107 0.87 11.88 -3.09
N LEU A 108 1.89 12.73 -3.24
CA LEU A 108 2.34 13.25 -4.53
C LEU A 108 2.67 12.13 -5.52
N PHE A 109 3.38 11.10 -5.08
CA PHE A 109 3.67 9.91 -5.91
C PHE A 109 2.40 9.22 -6.41
N PHE A 110 1.38 9.07 -5.55
CA PHE A 110 0.10 8.50 -5.98
C PHE A 110 -0.67 9.42 -6.93
N GLU A 111 -0.66 10.73 -6.71
CA GLU A 111 -1.25 11.69 -7.64
C GLU A 111 -0.58 11.59 -9.03
N GLU A 112 0.75 11.47 -9.09
CA GLU A 112 1.46 11.23 -10.35
C GLU A 112 1.02 9.95 -11.04
N ILE A 113 0.94 8.83 -10.31
CA ILE A 113 0.44 7.55 -10.86
C ILE A 113 -0.99 7.72 -11.39
N PHE A 114 -1.87 8.36 -10.63
CA PHE A 114 -3.24 8.58 -11.07
C PHE A 114 -3.29 9.45 -12.32
N SER A 115 -2.45 10.48 -12.43
CA SER A 115 -2.40 11.34 -13.63
C SER A 115 -2.02 10.59 -14.90
N GLN A 116 -1.11 9.61 -14.77
CA GLN A 116 -0.70 8.76 -15.88
C GLN A 116 -1.79 7.74 -16.25
N ILE A 117 -2.57 7.27 -15.28
CA ILE A 117 -3.65 6.30 -15.52
C ILE A 117 -4.88 6.98 -16.10
N PHE A 118 -5.17 8.18 -15.62
CA PHE A 118 -6.35 8.99 -15.94
C PHE A 118 -5.94 10.23 -16.73
N TYR A 119 -5.08 10.07 -17.74
CA TYR A 119 -4.69 11.18 -18.59
C TYR A 119 -5.88 11.66 -19.44
N PRO A 120 -6.00 12.98 -19.66
CA PRO A 120 -7.03 13.53 -20.54
C PRO A 120 -6.86 12.99 -21.96
N GLY A 121 -7.97 12.59 -22.59
CA GLY A 121 -7.99 11.99 -23.94
C GLY A 121 -8.13 10.47 -23.96
N ARG A 122 -8.16 9.81 -22.80
CA ARG A 122 -8.49 8.38 -22.72
C ARG A 122 -10.02 8.17 -22.81
N PRO A 123 -10.52 7.27 -23.70
CA PRO A 123 -11.94 6.99 -23.82
C PRO A 123 -12.55 6.43 -22.52
N GLY A 124 -13.79 6.85 -22.19
CA GLY A 124 -14.55 6.31 -21.05
C GLY A 124 -14.17 6.88 -19.67
N ILE A 125 -13.53 8.05 -19.62
CA ILE A 125 -13.19 8.77 -18.38
C ILE A 125 -13.78 10.19 -18.45
N ASN A 126 -14.10 10.78 -17.30
CA ASN A 126 -14.48 12.19 -17.21
C ASN A 126 -13.27 13.07 -17.58
N TRP A 127 -13.30 13.66 -18.76
CA TRP A 127 -12.19 14.46 -19.30
C TRP A 127 -11.96 15.75 -18.52
N THR A 128 -13.00 16.38 -18.00
CA THR A 128 -12.89 17.60 -17.20
C THR A 128 -12.12 17.33 -15.91
N ALA A 129 -12.50 16.28 -15.19
CA ALA A 129 -11.82 15.87 -13.96
C ALA A 129 -10.35 15.44 -14.21
N ALA A 130 -10.09 14.75 -15.33
CA ALA A 130 -8.74 14.36 -15.73
C ALA A 130 -7.84 15.57 -16.00
N TRP A 131 -8.36 16.59 -16.68
CA TRP A 131 -7.65 17.84 -16.94
C TRP A 131 -7.39 18.64 -15.67
N GLU A 132 -8.39 18.78 -14.80
CA GLU A 132 -8.26 19.47 -13.51
C GLU A 132 -7.17 18.83 -12.64
N MET A 133 -7.16 17.49 -12.56
CA MET A 133 -6.15 16.75 -11.81
C MET A 133 -4.74 16.95 -12.37
N LYS A 134 -4.59 16.93 -13.71
CA LYS A 134 -3.31 17.19 -14.37
C LYS A 134 -2.79 18.60 -14.07
N LEU A 135 -3.63 19.61 -14.23
CA LEU A 135 -3.28 21.01 -13.98
C LEU A 135 -2.99 21.29 -12.50
N ALA A 136 -3.68 20.60 -11.58
CA ALA A 136 -3.42 20.73 -10.14
C ALA A 136 -2.03 20.17 -9.78
N LEU A 137 -1.62 19.06 -10.41
CA LEU A 137 -0.30 18.47 -10.22
C LEU A 137 0.83 19.34 -10.77
N GLU A 138 0.67 19.87 -11.97
CA GLU A 138 1.65 20.78 -12.59
C GLU A 138 1.86 22.01 -11.69
N ARG A 139 0.78 22.61 -11.17
CA ARG A 139 0.84 23.73 -10.22
C ARG A 139 1.53 23.40 -8.89
N LYS A 140 1.41 22.17 -8.38
CA LYS A 140 2.11 21.75 -7.15
C LYS A 140 3.62 21.60 -7.41
N LYS A 141 4.00 21.03 -8.55
CA LYS A 141 5.40 20.87 -8.96
C LYS A 141 6.10 22.21 -9.17
N GLU A 142 5.42 23.16 -9.80
CA GLU A 142 5.92 24.54 -9.98
C GLU A 142 6.15 25.27 -8.65
N ARG A 143 5.40 24.91 -7.61
CA ARG A 143 5.54 25.48 -6.25
C ARG A 143 6.61 24.81 -5.39
N GLY A 144 7.33 23.81 -5.91
CA GLY A 144 8.46 23.17 -5.23
C GLY A 144 8.07 22.27 -4.06
N LEU A 145 6.84 21.73 -4.04
CA LEU A 145 6.41 20.68 -3.10
C LEU A 145 6.63 19.28 -3.69
#